data_AF-A0A833EDE5-F1
#
_entry.id   AF-A0A833EDE5-F1
#
_cell.length_a   1.000
_cell.length_b   1.000
_cell.length_c   1.000
_cell.angle_alpha   90.00
_cell.angle_beta   90.00
_cell.angle_gamma   90.00
#
_symmetry.space_group_name_H-M   'P 1'
#
loop_
_entity.id
_entity.type
_entity.pdbx_description
1 polymer ?
#
loop_
_entity_poly.entity_id
_entity_poly.type
_entity_poly.pdbx_seq_one_letter_code
_entity_poly.pdbx_strand_id
1 'polypeptide(L)'
;MAKVKNKKDIKYALDHILLYFDVDEFVALDIYDMEEALKTEDPELTNKVEEIIQKFKKEITEPGMYEFVLGFTEKHTPQLYQKLKNLK
;
A
#
# COMPACT_ATOMS: atom_id res chain seq x y z
N MET A 1 -4.63 20.85 -6.45
CA MET A 1 -5.44 19.63 -6.64
C MET A 1 -4.51 18.56 -7.18
N ALA A 2 -4.28 17.47 -6.44
CA ALA A 2 -3.51 16.35 -6.97
C ALA A 2 -4.22 15.81 -8.22
N LYS A 3 -3.46 15.55 -9.28
CA LYS A 3 -3.99 14.99 -10.54
C LYS A 3 -4.50 13.58 -10.21
N VAL A 4 -5.79 13.31 -10.49
CA VAL A 4 -6.35 11.97 -10.35
C VAL A 4 -5.53 11.02 -11.23
N LYS A 5 -4.84 10.05 -10.62
CA LYS A 5 -4.05 9.06 -11.36
C LYS A 5 -4.99 8.19 -12.20
N ASN A 6 -4.59 7.89 -13.44
CA ASN A 6 -5.32 6.94 -14.25
C ASN A 6 -4.87 5.49 -13.90
N LYS A 7 -5.63 4.48 -14.35
CA LYS A 7 -5.32 3.06 -14.08
C LYS A 7 -3.89 2.66 -14.44
N LYS A 8 -3.30 3.20 -15.52
CA LYS A 8 -1.93 2.88 -15.94
C LYS A 8 -0.90 3.48 -14.99
N ASP A 9 -1.13 4.72 -14.52
CA ASP A 9 -0.25 5.39 -13.57
C ASP A 9 -0.23 4.64 -12.23
N ILE A 10 -1.41 4.22 -11.75
CA ILE A 10 -1.55 3.41 -10.54
C ILE A 10 -0.80 2.08 -10.72
N LYS A 11 -1.05 1.37 -11.82
CA LYS A 11 -0.38 0.10 -12.10
C LYS A 11 1.15 0.24 -12.12
N TYR A 12 1.65 1.29 -12.76
CA TYR A 12 3.09 1.57 -12.83
C TYR A 12 3.69 1.79 -11.44
N ALA A 13 3.01 2.54 -10.57
CA ALA A 13 3.44 2.72 -9.18
C ALA A 13 3.49 1.38 -8.43
N LEU A 14 2.44 0.57 -8.50
CA LEU A 14 2.41 -0.76 -7.87
C LEU A 14 3.52 -1.69 -8.39
N ASP A 15 3.80 -1.65 -9.69
CA ASP A 15 4.90 -2.41 -10.29
C ASP A 15 6.26 -1.95 -9.75
N HIS A 16 6.44 -0.65 -9.48
CA HIS A 16 7.66 -0.11 -8.89
C HIS A 16 7.85 -0.56 -7.43
N ILE A 17 6.79 -0.49 -6.63
CA ILE A 17 6.78 -0.95 -5.23
C ILE A 17 7.11 -2.45 -5.17
N LEU A 18 6.57 -3.25 -6.09
CA LEU A 18 6.89 -4.68 -6.17
C LEU A 18 8.38 -4.96 -6.39
N LEU A 19 9.14 -4.06 -7.01
CA LEU A 19 10.56 -4.26 -7.29
C LEU A 19 11.45 -3.93 -6.09
N TYR A 20 11.08 -2.92 -5.30
CA TYR A 20 11.89 -2.39 -4.22
C TYR A 20 11.00 -1.81 -3.12
N PHE A 21 11.30 -2.15 -1.86
CA PHE A 21 10.57 -1.68 -0.70
C PHE A 21 11.52 -0.92 0.22
N ASP A 22 11.20 0.34 0.45
CA ASP A 22 11.82 1.21 1.44
C ASP A 22 10.73 1.68 2.41
N VAL A 23 10.99 1.60 3.71
CA VAL A 23 9.99 1.88 4.74
C VAL A 23 9.58 3.35 4.76
N ASP A 24 10.53 4.27 4.56
CA ASP A 24 10.26 5.70 4.59
C ASP A 24 9.44 6.10 3.36
N GLU A 25 9.79 5.57 2.18
CA GLU A 25 9.00 5.73 0.95
C GLU A 25 7.61 5.10 1.09
N PHE A 26 7.54 3.91 1.70
CA PHE A 26 6.30 3.18 1.85
C PHE A 26 5.26 4.00 2.61
N VAL A 27 5.63 4.54 3.78
CA VAL A 27 4.72 5.33 4.62
C VAL A 27 4.47 6.72 4.02
N ALA A 28 5.45 7.30 3.33
CA ALA A 28 5.30 8.64 2.76
C ALA A 28 4.42 8.66 1.50
N LEU A 29 4.51 7.64 0.64
CA LEU A 29 3.95 7.65 -0.71
C LEU A 29 3.20 6.36 -1.06
N ASP A 30 3.83 5.20 -0.92
CA ASP A 30 3.30 3.95 -1.49
C ASP A 30 1.93 3.56 -0.92
N ILE A 31 1.69 3.83 0.37
CA ILE A 31 0.39 3.58 0.99
C ILE A 31 -0.75 4.29 0.26
N TYR A 32 -0.50 5.48 -0.31
CA TYR A 32 -1.51 6.24 -1.04
C TYR A 32 -1.77 5.64 -2.42
N ASP A 33 -0.72 5.14 -3.07
CA ASP A 33 -0.83 4.48 -4.37
C ASP A 33 -1.57 3.14 -4.25
N MET A 34 -1.31 2.41 -3.17
CA MET A 34 -2.05 1.21 -2.82
C MET A 34 -3.51 1.53 -2.45
N GLU A 35 -3.78 2.60 -1.71
CA GLU A 35 -5.14 3.04 -1.40
C GLU A 35 -5.91 3.45 -2.65
N GLU A 36 -5.29 4.19 -3.57
CA GLU A 36 -5.90 4.55 -4.86
C GLU A 36 -6.22 3.30 -5.67
N ALA A 37 -5.32 2.31 -5.70
CA ALA A 37 -5.56 1.04 -6.35
C ALA A 37 -6.79 0.32 -5.79
N LEU A 38 -6.93 0.24 -4.46
CA LEU A 38 -8.08 -0.40 -3.82
C LEU A 38 -9.40 0.31 -4.12
N LYS A 39 -9.39 1.66 -4.13
CA LYS A 39 -10.56 2.48 -4.47
C LYS A 39 -11.08 2.27 -5.88
N THR A 40 -10.25 1.76 -6.80
CA THR A 40 -10.73 1.46 -8.16
C THR A 40 -11.61 0.22 -8.24
N GLU A 41 -11.59 -0.65 -7.22
CA GLU A 41 -12.24 -1.97 -7.20
C GLU A 41 -11.82 -2.87 -8.39
N ASP A 42 -10.75 -2.49 -9.10
CA ASP A 42 -10.24 -3.25 -10.23
C ASP A 42 -9.51 -4.51 -9.70
N PRO A 43 -9.90 -5.72 -10.13
CA PRO A 43 -9.32 -6.94 -9.60
C PRO A 43 -7.81 -7.06 -9.85
N GLU A 44 -7.32 -6.56 -10.99
CA GLU A 44 -5.90 -6.61 -11.34
C GLU A 44 -5.08 -5.74 -10.38
N LEU A 45 -5.52 -4.50 -10.13
CA LEU A 45 -4.85 -3.59 -9.20
C LEU A 45 -4.95 -4.06 -7.75
N THR A 46 -6.11 -4.58 -7.35
CA THR A 46 -6.32 -5.11 -6.00
C THR A 46 -5.40 -6.31 -5.73
N ASN A 47 -5.26 -7.21 -6.71
CA ASN A 47 -4.36 -8.36 -6.59
C ASN A 47 -2.88 -7.94 -6.48
N LYS A 48 -2.47 -6.85 -7.15
CA LYS A 48 -1.12 -6.30 -7.00
C LYS A 48 -0.87 -5.75 -5.60
N VAL A 49 -1.86 -5.08 -5.02
CA VAL A 49 -1.77 -4.61 -3.62
C VAL A 49 -1.57 -5.80 -2.68
N GLU A 50 -2.34 -6.88 -2.85
CA GLU A 50 -2.15 -8.11 -2.07
C GLU A 50 -0.76 -8.72 -2.26
N GLU A 51 -0.26 -8.76 -3.50
CA GLU A 51 1.07 -9.26 -3.83
C GLU A 51 2.17 -8.47 -3.09
N ILE A 52 2.09 -7.13 -3.10
CA ILE A 52 3.01 -6.24 -2.37
C ILE A 52 2.98 -6.56 -0.88
N ILE A 53 1.78 -6.61 -0.29
CA ILE A 53 1.60 -6.87 1.14
C ILE A 53 2.21 -8.22 1.53
N GLN A 54 1.99 -9.27 0.74
CA GLN A 54 2.54 -10.59 1.04
C GLN A 54 4.06 -10.63 0.85
N LYS A 55 4.58 -9.99 -0.20
CA LYS A 55 6.01 -9.96 -0.52
C LYS A 55 6.82 -9.27 0.57
N PHE A 56 6.36 -8.12 1.05
CA PHE A 56 7.03 -7.30 2.05
C PHE A 56 6.41 -7.41 3.44
N LYS A 57 5.70 -8.53 3.69
CA LYS A 57 4.99 -8.75 4.95
C LYS A 57 5.91 -8.62 6.16
N LYS A 58 7.15 -9.12 6.09
CA LYS A 58 8.07 -9.13 7.23
C LYS A 58 8.53 -7.72 7.61
N GLU A 59 8.80 -6.92 6.60
CA GLU A 59 9.20 -5.52 6.70
C GLU A 59 8.05 -4.67 7.25
N ILE A 60 6.83 -4.87 6.73
CA ILE A 60 5.63 -4.19 7.23
C ILE A 60 5.31 -4.59 8.68
N THR A 61 5.53 -5.85 9.04
CA THR A 61 5.19 -6.41 10.38
C THR A 61 6.34 -6.35 11.39
N GLU A 62 7.44 -5.68 11.06
CA GLU A 62 8.57 -5.53 11.98
C GLU A 62 8.12 -4.85 13.29
N PRO A 63 8.60 -5.31 14.48
CA PRO A 63 8.19 -4.72 15.76
C PRO A 63 8.44 -3.21 15.82
N GLY A 64 7.44 -2.43 16.21
CA GLY A 64 7.49 -0.96 16.24
C GLY A 64 7.11 -0.33 14.89
N MET A 65 7.46 -0.97 13.77
CA MET A 65 7.05 -0.52 12.44
C MET A 65 5.60 -0.85 12.15
N TYR A 66 5.15 -2.04 12.52
CA TYR A 66 3.77 -2.46 12.28
C TYR A 66 2.77 -1.52 12.94
N GLU A 67 2.99 -1.17 14.21
CA GLU A 67 2.13 -0.27 14.95
C GLU A 67 2.15 1.15 14.36
N PHE A 68 3.32 1.61 13.86
CA PHE A 68 3.45 2.89 13.17
C PHE A 68 2.69 2.91 11.82
N VAL A 69 2.89 1.88 10.99
CA VAL A 69 2.19 1.72 9.71
C VAL A 69 0.68 1.65 9.92
N LEU A 70 0.21 0.86 10.88
CA LEU A 70 -1.22 0.78 11.19
C LEU A 70 -1.79 2.13 11.64
N GLY A 71 -1.11 2.84 12.54
CA GLY A 71 -1.57 4.16 13.00
C GLY A 71 -1.63 5.20 11.88
N PHE A 72 -0.68 5.16 10.93
CA PHE A 72 -0.68 6.07 9.79
C PHE A 72 -1.77 5.71 8.78
N THR A 73 -1.88 4.43 8.43
CA THR A 73 -2.85 3.96 7.44
C THR A 73 -4.29 4.06 7.92
N GLU A 74 -4.58 3.89 9.21
CA GLU A 74 -5.93 4.05 9.78
C GLU A 74 -6.52 5.43 9.45
N LYS A 75 -5.70 6.48 9.49
CA LYS A 75 -6.13 7.87 9.27
C LYS A 75 -6.09 8.28 7.79
N HIS A 76 -5.14 7.77 7.02
CA HIS A 76 -4.82 8.30 5.69
C HIS A 76 -5.21 7.37 4.54
N THR A 77 -5.20 6.06 4.77
CA THR A 77 -5.41 5.02 3.75
C THR A 77 -6.28 3.88 4.33
N PRO A 78 -7.57 4.17 4.61
CA PRO A 78 -8.43 3.29 5.40
C PRO A 78 -8.71 1.94 4.75
N GLN A 79 -8.75 1.83 3.42
CA GLN A 79 -8.94 0.53 2.77
C GLN A 79 -7.68 -0.33 2.89
N LEU A 80 -6.51 0.29 2.73
CA LEU A 80 -5.24 -0.40 2.96
C LEU A 80 -5.12 -0.85 4.42
N TYR A 81 -5.47 0.01 5.39
CA TYR A 81 -5.50 -0.36 6.81
C TYR A 81 -6.31 -1.64 7.07
N GLN A 82 -7.48 -1.80 6.43
CA GLN A 82 -8.29 -3.02 6.59
C GLN A 82 -7.55 -4.27 6.15
N LYS A 83 -6.68 -4.18 5.12
CA LYS A 83 -5.84 -5.29 4.67
C LYS A 83 -4.66 -5.53 5.61
N LEU A 84 -4.07 -4.47 6.16
CA LEU A 84 -2.87 -4.58 7.00
C LEU A 84 -3.16 -5.05 8.43
N LYS A 85 -4.28 -4.63 9.04
CA LYS A 85 -4.55 -4.79 10.49
C LYS A 85 -4.51 -6.23 11.04
N ASN A 86 -4.62 -7.23 10.18
CA ASN A 86 -4.65 -8.66 10.54
C ASN A 86 -3.42 -9.43 10.03
N LEU A 87 -2.31 -8.76 9.69
CA LEU A 87 -1.13 -9.43 9.15
C LEU A 87 -0.29 -10.17 10.20
N LYS A 88 -0.39 -9.75 11.46
CA LYS A 88 0.30 -10.31 12.63
C LYS A 88 -0.61 -11.29 13.36
#